data_AF-A0A9D2D3U2-F1
#
_entry.id   AF-A0A9D2D3U2-F1
#
_cell.length_a   1.000
_cell.length_b   1.000
_cell.length_c   1.000
_cell.angle_alpha   90.00
_cell.angle_beta   90.00
_cell.angle_gamma   90.00
#
_symmetry.space_group_name_H-M   'P 1'
#
loop_
_entity.id
_entity.type
_entity.pdbx_description
1 polymer ?
#
loop_
_entity_poly.entity_id
_entity_poly.type
_entity_poly.pdbx_seq_one_letter_code
_entity_poly.pdbx_strand_id
1 'polypeptide(L)' 'VLKRIGMHEDECVLTPDGLDAVIELHRDTSGIRDLEQAAEHIAANALYQIEVNHVASVSFDAEMVKEVLGAGQA' A
#
# COMPACT_ATOMS: atom_id res chain seq x y z
N VAL A 1 -5.51 9.23 0.75
CA VAL A 1 -5.81 8.10 1.65
C VAL A 1 -5.33 8.38 3.07
N LEU A 2 -4.04 8.59 3.30
CA LEU A 2 -3.43 8.74 4.64
C LEU A 2 -4.18 9.71 5.57
N LYS A 3 -4.50 10.93 5.09
CA LYS A 3 -5.29 11.91 5.84
C LYS A 3 -6.66 11.41 6.31
N ARG A 4 -7.34 10.56 5.53
CA ARG A 4 -8.65 9.98 5.90
C ARG A 4 -8.51 8.97 7.04
N ILE A 5 -7.36 8.30 7.12
CA ILE A 5 -7.04 7.27 8.11
C ILE A 5 -6.41 7.88 9.37
N GLY A 6 -5.95 9.14 9.31
CA GLY A 6 -5.30 9.82 10.43
C GLY A 6 -3.81 9.51 10.54
N MET A 7 -3.20 9.10 9.43
CA MET A 7 -1.79 8.69 9.34
C MET A 7 -0.93 9.81 8.75
N HIS A 8 0.29 9.98 9.28
CA HIS A 8 1.32 10.88 8.80
C HIS A 8 2.08 10.26 7.59
N GLU A 9 2.69 11.10 6.77
CA GLU A 9 3.27 10.67 5.48
C GLU A 9 4.53 9.79 5.62
N ASP A 10 5.20 9.83 6.77
CA ASP A 10 6.37 9.01 7.10
C ASP A 10 6.02 7.65 7.71
N GLU A 11 4.75 7.44 8.09
CA GLU A 11 4.29 6.18 8.70
C GLU A 11 4.02 5.09 7.65
N CYS A 12 3.72 5.46 6.40
CA CYS A 12 3.45 4.54 5.30
C CYS A 12 4.13 5.00 4.01
N VAL A 13 5.26 4.38 3.68
CA VAL A 13 6.12 4.76 2.57
C VAL A 13 6.15 3.66 1.52
N LEU A 14 6.03 4.01 0.24
CA LEU A 14 6.39 3.13 -0.86
C LEU A 14 7.84 3.40 -1.26
N THR A 15 8.64 2.35 -1.39
CA THR A 15 9.92 2.47 -2.08
C THR A 15 9.69 2.69 -3.58
N PRO A 16 10.69 3.14 -4.36
CA PRO A 16 10.56 3.22 -5.82
C PRO A 16 10.09 1.90 -6.45
N ASP A 17 10.68 0.78 -6.04
CA ASP A 17 10.31 -0.54 -6.54
C ASP A 17 8.90 -0.95 -6.10
N GLY A 18 8.48 -0.56 -4.89
CA GLY A 18 7.10 -0.75 -4.42
C GLY A 18 6.09 0.05 -5.25
N LEU A 19 6.40 1.30 -5.58
CA LEU A 19 5.57 2.13 -6.46
C LEU A 19 5.44 1.50 -7.85
N ASP A 20 6.55 1.05 -8.43
CA ASP A 20 6.55 0.37 -9.73
C ASP A 20 5.70 -0.91 -9.68
N ALA A 21 5.75 -1.67 -8.59
CA ALA A 21 4.91 -2.85 -8.41
C ALA A 21 3.41 -2.51 -8.37
N VAL A 22 3.01 -1.42 -7.70
CA VAL A 22 1.60 -0.96 -7.69
C VAL A 22 1.15 -0.60 -9.11
N ILE A 23 1.98 0.13 -9.86
CA ILE A 23 1.67 0.55 -11.24
C ILE A 23 1.54 -0.66 -12.15
N GLU A 24 2.50 -1.59 -12.11
CA GLU A 24 2.47 -2.80 -12.96
C GLU A 24 1.26 -3.70 -12.68
N LEU A 25 0.83 -3.83 -11.42
CA LEU A 25 -0.37 -4.60 -11.05
C LEU A 25 -1.67 -4.04 -11.65
N HIS A 26 -1.70 -2.74 -11.97
CA HIS A 26 -2.91 -2.03 -12.43
C HIS A 26 -2.73 -1.42 -13.82
N ARG A 27 -1.66 -1.75 -14.54
CA ARG A 27 -1.27 -1.12 -15.82
C ARG A 27 -2.33 -1.20 -16.92
N ASP A 28 -3.16 -2.23 -16.88
CA ASP A 28 -4.19 -2.51 -17.90
C ASP A 28 -5.58 -2.03 -17.48
N THR A 29 -5.70 -1.38 -16.32
CA THR A 29 -6.98 -0.82 -15.88
C THR A 29 -7.12 0.64 -16.34
N SER A 30 -8.32 0.98 -16.79
CA SER A 30 -8.63 2.35 -17.22
C SER A 30 -9.17 3.15 -16.04
N GLY A 31 -8.60 4.33 -15.78
CA GLY A 31 -9.00 5.19 -14.66
C GLY A 31 -8.14 4.98 -13.41
N ILE A 32 -8.58 5.53 -12.27
CA ILE A 32 -7.76 5.58 -11.04
C ILE A 32 -8.35 4.82 -9.85
N ARG A 33 -9.54 4.22 -10.00
CA ARG A 33 -10.27 3.61 -8.88
C ARG A 33 -9.49 2.47 -8.25
N ASP A 34 -8.86 1.63 -9.06
CA ASP A 34 -8.08 0.49 -8.55
C ASP A 34 -6.80 0.97 -7.86
N LEU A 35 -6.17 2.04 -8.35
CA LEU A 35 -5.04 2.69 -7.69
C LEU A 35 -5.45 3.32 -6.35
N GLU A 36 -6.62 3.95 -6.28
CA GLU A 36 -7.18 4.47 -5.03
C GLU A 36 -7.43 3.35 -4.02
N GLN A 37 -7.98 2.22 -4.47
CA GLN A 37 -8.22 1.04 -3.63
C GLN A 37 -6.91 0.39 -3.18
N ALA A 38 -5.92 0.27 -4.05
CA ALA A 38 -4.59 -0.23 -3.71
C ALA A 38 -3.92 0.65 -2.65
N ALA A 39 -4.00 1.97 -2.80
CA ALA A 39 -3.48 2.91 -1.81
C ALA A 39 -4.21 2.78 -0.45
N GLU A 40 -5.52 2.57 -0.46
CA GLU A 40 -6.31 2.32 0.76
C GLU A 40 -5.92 1.02 1.45
N HIS A 41 -5.71 -0.05 0.69
CA HIS A 41 -5.31 -1.34 1.23
C HIS A 41 -3.89 -1.29 1.83
N ILE A 42 -2.93 -0.65 1.13
CA ILE A 42 -1.57 -0.45 1.63
C ILE A 42 -1.58 0.36 2.94
N ALA A 43 -2.31 1.48 2.97
CA ALA A 43 -2.38 2.31 4.17
C ALA A 43 -3.08 1.60 5.35
N ALA A 44 -4.13 0.81 5.08
CA ALA A 44 -4.78 0.00 6.11
C ALA A 44 -3.83 -1.09 6.67
N ASN A 45 -3.04 -1.72 5.80
CA ASN A 45 -2.03 -2.68 6.21
C ASN A 45 -0.93 -2.01 7.05
N ALA A 46 -0.45 -0.83 6.65
CA ALA A 46 0.52 -0.05 7.41
C ALA A 46 -0.01 0.28 8.81
N LEU A 47 -1.27 0.74 8.89
CA LEU A 47 -1.92 1.07 10.16
C LEU A 47 -1.99 -0.16 11.07
N TYR A 48 -2.38 -1.31 10.53
CA TYR A 48 -2.39 -2.56 11.29
C TYR A 48 -1.00 -2.88 11.87
N GLN A 49 0.05 -2.81 11.05
CA GLN A 49 1.40 -3.10 11.54
C GLN A 49 1.84 -2.12 12.63
N ILE A 50 1.53 -0.83 12.50
CA ILE A 50 1.87 0.18 13.50
C ILE A 50 1.13 -0.09 14.82
N GLU A 51 -0.19 -0.27 14.76
CA GLU A 51 -1.03 -0.41 15.95
C GLU A 51 -0.85 -1.76 16.64
N VAL A 52 -0.67 -2.85 15.87
CA VAL A 52 -0.66 -4.22 16.40
C VAL A 52 0.76 -4.75 16.60
N ASN A 53 1.66 -4.49 15.64
CA ASN A 53 3.06 -4.95 15.75
C ASN A 53 3.97 -3.90 16.40
N HIS A 54 3.43 -2.73 16.76
CA HIS A 54 4.13 -1.65 17.47
C HIS A 54 5.39 -1.16 16.76
N VAL A 55 5.36 -1.12 15.43
CA VAL A 55 6.42 -0.49 14.60
C VAL A 55 6.10 0.99 14.40
N ALA A 56 7.13 1.82 14.22
CA ALA A 56 6.95 3.26 14.05
C ALA A 56 6.50 3.67 12.64
N SER A 57 6.84 2.87 11.63
CA SER A 57 6.56 3.15 10.22
C SER A 57 6.70 1.87 9.40
N VAL A 58 6.05 1.81 8.25
CA VAL A 58 6.18 0.71 7.29
C VAL A 58 6.66 1.24 5.95
N SER A 59 7.69 0.59 5.39
CA SER A 59 8.16 0.82 4.02
C SER A 59 7.84 -0.39 3.17
N PHE A 60 7.05 -0.20 2.13
CA PHE A 60 6.60 -1.26 1.23
C PHE A 60 7.51 -1.31 0.00
N ASP A 61 8.21 -2.40 -0.16
CA ASP A 61 8.92 -2.76 -1.38
C ASP A 61 8.04 -3.55 -2.35
N ALA A 62 8.62 -3.94 -3.50
CA ALA A 62 7.89 -4.68 -4.53
C ALA A 62 7.34 -6.04 -4.06
N GLU A 63 8.00 -6.71 -3.11
CA GLU A 63 7.56 -8.00 -2.58
C GLU A 63 6.37 -7.78 -1.65
N MET A 64 6.50 -6.87 -0.68
CA MET A 64 5.43 -6.54 0.25
C MET A 64 4.18 -6.03 -0.47
N VAL A 65 4.34 -5.23 -1.52
CA VAL A 65 3.20 -4.77 -2.35
C VAL A 65 2.46 -5.95 -2.97
N LYS A 66 3.18 -6.93 -3.51
CA LYS A 66 2.57 -8.13 -4.10
C LYS A 66 1.88 -9.00 -3.05
N GLU A 67 2.43 -9.10 -1.84
CA GLU A 67 1.78 -9.82 -0.75
C GLU A 67 0.48 -9.15 -0.31
N VAL A 68 0.51 -7.82 -0.15
CA VAL A 68 -0.66 -7.04 0.32
C VAL A 68 -1.75 -6.98 -0.76
N LEU A 69 -1.39 -6.74 -2.02
CA LEU A 69 -2.37 -6.54 -3.10
C LEU A 69 -2.70 -7.82 -3.88
N GLY A 70 -1.77 -8.78 -3.93
CA GLY A 70 -1.91 -10.03 -4.69
C GLY A 70 -2.68 -11.14 -3.96
N ALA A 71 -2.96 -11.00 -2.66
CA ALA A 71 -3.70 -11.99 -1.86
C ALA A 71 -5.17 -12.24 -2.29
N GLY A 72 -5.64 -11.62 -3.38
CA GLY A 72 -6.95 -11.85 -4.00
C GLY A 72 -6.92 -12.35 -5.45
N GLN A 73 -5.75 -12.65 -6.01
CA GLN A 73 -5.57 -13.14 -7.37
C GLN A 73 -5.28 -14.64 -7.38
N ALA A 74 -6.27 -15.45 -6.99
CA ALA A 74 -6.29 -16.91 -7.17
C ALA A 74 -7.63 -17.34 -7.77
#